data_AF-A0A842YDH1-F1
#
_entry.id   AF-A0A842YDH1-F1
#
_cell.length_a   1.000
_cell.length_b   1.000
_cell.length_c   1.000
_cell.angle_alpha   90.00
_cell.angle_beta   90.00
_cell.angle_gamma   90.00
#
_symmetry.space_group_name_H-M   'P 1'
#
loop_
_entity.id
_entity.type
_entity.pdbx_description
1 polymer ?
#
loop_
_entity_poly.entity_id
_entity_poly.type
_entity_poly.pdbx_seq_one_letter_code
_entity_poly.pdbx_strand_id
1 'polypeptide(L)'
;MVPSGYCEEWWSHDLEHAILNLSTTQLTNRLKGSGLTHQSLNTIIVSPLTILPTSTQAVHLSKKLKIPLHPYYLYRWRVLTTDEIKKLRKWILTNHSISKKYDGKIVLPFVQIYKTMLERVGIPHRFSVDCKKLVLSDDPFAFLAQLGPDTKSPKGKDTLSMLNSVSDVILQDKVGFSIGARMGRPEKAEERRMKPPVQSLFPVGRSRGSERRIDEVANNVRYISTLDSFDENTDTKYLDTSGVKVELVARKCPDCEIKTFESKCHQCG
;
A
#
# COMPACT_ATOMS: atom_id res chain seq x y z
N MET A 1 -17.58 13.11 8.10
CA MET A 1 -16.73 12.48 7.06
C MET A 1 -15.73 13.52 6.57
N VAL A 2 -14.47 13.14 6.35
CA VAL A 2 -13.46 14.05 5.76
C VAL A 2 -13.68 14.16 4.25
N PRO A 3 -13.36 15.31 3.62
CA PRO A 3 -13.50 15.45 2.17
C PRO A 3 -12.50 14.52 1.45
N SER A 4 -13.00 13.71 0.52
CA SER A 4 -12.16 12.88 -0.34
C SER A 4 -11.41 13.74 -1.35
N GLY A 5 -10.19 13.32 -1.69
CA GLY A 5 -9.55 13.79 -2.91
C GLY A 5 -10.30 13.29 -4.14
N TYR A 6 -10.23 14.03 -5.22
CA TYR A 6 -10.81 13.63 -6.49
C TYR A 6 -10.00 12.49 -7.10
N CYS A 7 -10.63 11.32 -7.23
CA CYS A 7 -10.02 10.07 -7.66
C CYS A 7 -10.74 9.48 -8.88
N GLU A 8 -10.12 8.48 -9.50
CA GLU A 8 -10.55 7.86 -10.76
C GLU A 8 -11.96 7.26 -10.66
N GLU A 9 -12.32 6.68 -9.52
CA GLU A 9 -13.65 6.11 -9.26
C GLU A 9 -14.74 7.19 -9.17
N TRP A 10 -14.40 8.35 -8.61
CA TRP A 10 -15.33 9.48 -8.62
C TRP A 10 -15.46 10.02 -10.05
N TRP A 11 -14.35 10.19 -10.75
CA TRP A 11 -14.37 10.67 -12.14
C TRP A 11 -15.15 9.74 -13.09
N SER A 12 -15.08 8.43 -12.91
CA SER A 12 -15.85 7.49 -13.72
C SER A 12 -17.36 7.62 -13.49
N HIS A 13 -17.78 7.89 -12.25
CA HIS A 13 -19.18 8.16 -11.94
C HIS A 13 -19.66 9.50 -12.51
N ASP A 14 -18.82 10.55 -12.44
CA ASP A 14 -19.12 11.84 -13.07
C ASP A 14 -19.27 11.69 -14.60
N LEU A 15 -18.42 10.85 -15.22
CA LEU A 15 -18.49 10.51 -16.64
C LEU A 15 -19.77 9.74 -16.98
N GLU A 16 -20.11 8.71 -16.20
CA GLU A 16 -21.32 7.91 -16.35
C GLU A 16 -22.58 8.79 -16.25
N HIS A 17 -22.64 9.63 -15.21
CA HIS A 17 -23.74 10.58 -15.01
C HIS A 17 -23.84 11.59 -16.16
N ALA A 18 -22.72 12.08 -16.68
CA ALA A 18 -22.71 12.97 -17.84
C ALA A 18 -23.23 12.26 -19.11
N ILE A 19 -22.96 10.96 -19.27
CA ILE A 19 -23.43 10.16 -20.40
C ILE A 19 -24.93 9.86 -20.30
N LEU A 20 -25.43 9.50 -19.11
CA LEU A 20 -26.85 9.22 -18.88
C LEU A 20 -27.75 10.41 -19.21
N ASN A 21 -27.26 11.63 -19.00
CA ASN A 21 -27.98 12.87 -19.29
C ASN A 21 -28.00 13.24 -20.80
N LEU A 22 -27.32 12.47 -21.66
CA LEU A 22 -27.16 12.77 -23.08
C LEU A 22 -27.80 11.70 -23.95
N SER A 23 -28.39 12.12 -25.08
CA SER A 23 -28.83 11.15 -26.09
C SER A 23 -27.64 10.59 -26.88
N THR A 24 -27.79 9.40 -27.46
CA THR A 24 -26.75 8.72 -28.25
C THR A 24 -26.23 9.59 -29.41
N THR A 25 -27.11 10.38 -30.03
CA THR A 25 -26.74 11.32 -31.10
C THR A 25 -25.96 12.54 -30.59
N GLN A 26 -26.29 13.03 -29.40
CA GLN A 26 -25.53 14.10 -28.75
C GLN A 26 -24.15 13.62 -28.29
N LEU A 27 -24.06 12.40 -27.76
CA LEU A 27 -22.81 11.82 -27.29
C LEU A 27 -21.84 11.58 -28.44
N THR A 28 -22.27 10.92 -29.52
CA THR A 28 -21.46 10.77 -30.73
C THR A 28 -20.97 12.10 -31.29
N ASN A 29 -21.82 13.13 -31.32
CA ASN A 29 -21.43 14.48 -31.74
C ASN A 29 -20.39 15.11 -30.81
N ARG A 30 -20.49 14.91 -29.49
CA ARG A 30 -19.52 15.42 -28.51
C ARG A 30 -18.19 14.67 -28.57
N LEU A 31 -18.18 13.39 -28.97
CA LEU A 31 -16.97 12.57 -29.10
C LEU A 31 -16.20 12.78 -30.40
N LYS A 32 -16.81 13.42 -31.42
CA LYS A 32 -16.12 13.76 -32.68
C LYS A 32 -14.77 14.45 -32.41
N GLY A 33 -13.71 13.88 -32.99
CA GLY A 33 -12.35 14.40 -32.90
C GLY A 33 -11.48 13.83 -31.76
N SER A 34 -12.03 13.02 -30.85
CA SER A 34 -11.27 12.43 -29.73
C SER A 34 -10.77 10.99 -29.97
N GLY A 35 -11.25 10.34 -31.03
CA GLY A 35 -10.99 8.91 -31.28
C GLY A 35 -11.69 7.97 -30.30
N LEU A 36 -12.55 8.48 -29.41
CA LEU A 36 -13.29 7.67 -28.44
C LEU A 36 -14.59 7.12 -29.04
N THR A 37 -14.86 5.85 -28.78
CA THR A 37 -16.14 5.20 -29.08
C THR A 37 -16.97 5.00 -27.81
N HIS A 38 -18.27 4.75 -27.95
CA HIS A 38 -19.12 4.37 -26.81
C HIS A 38 -18.58 3.15 -26.06
N GLN A 39 -18.05 2.16 -26.78
CA GLN A 39 -17.45 0.98 -26.17
C GLN A 39 -16.21 1.33 -25.36
N SER A 40 -15.33 2.19 -25.88
CA SER A 40 -14.14 2.69 -25.17
C SER A 40 -14.52 3.44 -23.88
N LEU A 41 -15.58 4.24 -23.90
CA LEU A 41 -16.08 4.92 -22.70
C LEU A 41 -16.59 3.91 -21.67
N ASN A 42 -17.39 2.93 -22.08
CA ASN A 42 -17.89 1.91 -21.17
C ASN A 42 -16.74 1.11 -20.53
N THR A 43 -15.68 0.79 -21.28
CA THR A 43 -14.50 0.13 -20.70
C THR A 43 -13.78 1.00 -19.67
N ILE A 44 -13.70 2.32 -19.91
CA ILE A 44 -13.11 3.26 -18.95
C ILE A 44 -13.98 3.35 -17.68
N ILE A 45 -15.30 3.35 -17.82
CA ILE A 45 -16.24 3.42 -16.68
C ILE A 45 -16.17 2.15 -15.82
N VAL A 46 -16.09 0.98 -16.45
CA VAL A 46 -16.02 -0.31 -15.74
C VAL A 46 -14.67 -0.50 -15.04
N SER A 47 -13.58 -0.06 -15.66
CA SER A 47 -12.21 -0.27 -15.14
C SER A 47 -11.40 1.04 -15.09
N PRO A 48 -11.78 2.01 -14.23
CA PRO A 48 -11.22 3.36 -14.26
C PRO A 48 -9.77 3.46 -13.78
N LEU A 49 -9.31 2.52 -12.96
CA LEU A 49 -7.93 2.50 -12.42
C LEU A 49 -6.91 1.93 -13.41
N THR A 50 -7.35 1.13 -14.38
CA THR A 50 -6.46 0.41 -15.31
C THR A 50 -6.47 1.04 -16.70
N ILE A 51 -7.65 1.44 -17.18
CA ILE A 51 -7.81 1.99 -18.53
C ILE A 51 -7.90 3.50 -18.44
N LEU A 52 -6.76 4.16 -18.65
CA LEU A 52 -6.67 5.62 -18.59
C LEU A 52 -6.91 6.24 -19.98
N PRO A 53 -7.77 7.25 -20.10
CA PRO A 53 -7.85 8.04 -21.33
C PRO A 53 -6.55 8.80 -21.54
N THR A 54 -6.17 9.05 -22.80
CA THR A 54 -5.00 9.89 -23.09
C THR A 54 -5.21 11.34 -22.65
N SER A 55 -4.14 12.13 -22.54
CA SER A 55 -4.21 13.54 -22.11
C SER A 55 -5.15 14.37 -22.98
N THR A 56 -5.09 14.18 -24.30
CA THR A 56 -5.96 14.85 -25.28
C THR A 56 -7.41 14.42 -25.13
N GLN A 57 -7.66 13.13 -24.91
CA GLN A 57 -8.99 12.58 -24.65
C GLN A 57 -9.58 13.13 -23.35
N ALA A 58 -8.81 13.13 -22.25
CA ALA A 58 -9.26 13.63 -20.96
C ALA A 58 -9.65 15.12 -21.01
N VAL A 59 -8.83 15.95 -21.67
CA VAL A 59 -9.16 17.37 -21.88
C VAL A 59 -10.39 17.54 -22.76
N HIS A 60 -10.52 16.75 -23.83
CA HIS A 60 -11.68 16.80 -24.72
C HIS A 60 -12.98 16.43 -23.98
N LEU A 61 -12.96 15.35 -23.19
CA LEU A 61 -14.09 14.93 -22.36
C LEU A 61 -14.46 16.03 -21.37
N SER A 62 -13.50 16.61 -20.66
CA SER A 62 -13.79 17.72 -19.74
C SER A 62 -14.43 18.91 -20.44
N LYS A 63 -13.88 19.34 -21.59
CA LYS A 63 -14.42 20.50 -22.36
C LYS A 63 -15.83 20.25 -22.88
N LYS A 64 -16.11 19.06 -23.42
CA LYS A 64 -17.37 18.73 -24.12
C LYS A 64 -18.47 18.21 -23.19
N LEU A 65 -18.12 17.41 -22.20
CA LEU A 65 -19.08 16.84 -21.25
C LEU A 65 -19.24 17.68 -19.98
N LYS A 66 -18.40 18.71 -19.79
CA LYS A 66 -18.42 19.58 -18.60
C LYS A 66 -18.19 18.81 -17.29
N ILE A 67 -17.44 17.71 -17.38
CA ILE A 67 -16.93 16.99 -16.23
C ILE A 67 -15.55 17.53 -15.81
N PRO A 68 -15.11 17.32 -14.56
CA PRO A 68 -13.75 17.62 -14.15
C PRO A 68 -12.70 16.91 -15.01
N LEU A 69 -11.51 17.50 -15.10
CA LEU A 69 -10.36 16.86 -15.73
C LEU A 69 -10.04 15.56 -14.99
N HIS A 70 -9.60 14.54 -15.74
CA HIS A 70 -9.24 13.25 -15.18
C HIS A 70 -8.16 13.39 -14.08
N PRO A 71 -8.32 12.73 -12.92
CA PRO A 71 -7.48 12.89 -11.72
C PRO A 71 -6.01 12.57 -11.95
N TYR A 72 -5.68 11.59 -12.79
CA TYR A 72 -4.31 11.33 -13.24
C TYR A 72 -3.58 12.59 -13.73
N TYR A 73 -4.25 13.46 -14.51
CA TYR A 73 -3.66 14.69 -15.06
C TYR A 73 -3.82 15.92 -14.17
N LEU A 74 -4.53 15.81 -13.04
CA LEU A 74 -4.66 16.91 -12.08
C LEU A 74 -3.40 17.04 -11.20
N TYR A 75 -3.07 18.28 -10.88
CA TYR A 75 -2.00 18.61 -9.94
C TYR A 75 -2.53 19.16 -8.62
N ARG A 76 -1.64 19.27 -7.63
CA ARG A 76 -1.98 19.69 -6.26
C ARG A 76 -2.00 21.22 -6.14
N TRP A 77 -2.87 21.87 -6.93
CA TRP A 77 -2.94 23.33 -7.02
C TRP A 77 -3.26 24.01 -5.68
N ARG A 78 -4.01 23.34 -4.80
CA ARG A 78 -4.40 23.83 -3.48
C ARG A 78 -3.21 24.05 -2.52
N VAL A 79 -2.05 23.46 -2.81
CA VAL A 79 -0.83 23.58 -2.00
C VAL A 79 -0.20 24.99 -2.10
N LEU A 80 -0.47 25.71 -3.18
CA LEU A 80 0.03 27.08 -3.38
C LEU A 80 -1.00 28.10 -2.92
N THR A 81 -0.53 29.27 -2.48
CA THR A 81 -1.39 30.42 -2.21
C THR A 81 -1.86 31.11 -3.49
N THR A 82 -2.88 31.97 -3.39
CA THR A 82 -3.43 32.70 -4.56
C THR A 82 -2.38 33.58 -5.23
N ASP A 83 -1.48 34.20 -4.48
CA ASP A 83 -0.45 35.07 -5.05
C ASP A 83 0.68 34.26 -5.70
N GLU A 84 1.05 33.12 -5.11
CA GLU A 84 2.01 32.19 -5.70
C GLU A 84 1.49 31.66 -7.05
N ILE A 85 0.21 31.27 -7.14
CA ILE A 85 -0.38 30.80 -8.39
C ILE A 85 -0.40 31.90 -9.45
N LYS A 86 -0.73 33.15 -9.10
CA LYS A 86 -0.67 34.28 -10.05
C LYS A 86 0.73 34.50 -10.60
N LYS A 87 1.75 34.48 -9.73
CA LYS A 87 3.16 34.61 -10.12
C LYS A 87 3.61 33.44 -11.00
N LEU A 88 3.31 32.21 -10.57
CA LEU A 88 3.66 30.99 -11.29
C LEU A 88 3.02 30.95 -12.67
N ARG A 89 1.71 31.21 -12.76
CA ARG A 89 0.97 31.25 -14.02
C ARG A 89 1.55 32.29 -14.98
N LYS A 90 1.76 33.53 -14.51
CA LYS A 90 2.35 34.60 -15.34
C LYS A 90 3.72 34.18 -15.85
N TRP A 91 4.57 33.65 -14.98
CA TRP A 91 5.90 33.20 -15.34
C TRP A 91 5.90 32.05 -16.36
N ILE A 92 5.04 31.05 -16.19
CA ILE A 92 4.90 29.94 -17.15
C ILE A 92 4.43 30.49 -18.50
N LEU A 93 3.36 31.28 -18.52
CA LEU A 93 2.78 31.77 -19.77
C LEU A 93 3.75 32.66 -20.55
N THR A 94 4.56 33.48 -19.88
CA THR A 94 5.58 34.32 -20.53
C THR A 94 6.79 33.52 -21.03
N ASN A 95 7.20 32.45 -20.34
CA ASN A 95 8.48 31.78 -20.61
C ASN A 95 8.38 30.37 -21.20
N HIS A 96 7.18 29.79 -21.29
CA HIS A 96 7.03 28.44 -21.82
C HIS A 96 7.39 28.40 -23.31
N SER A 97 8.13 27.36 -23.69
CA SER A 97 8.42 27.06 -25.09
C SER A 97 8.23 25.57 -25.32
N ILE A 98 7.56 25.21 -26.42
CA ILE A 98 7.42 23.81 -26.83
C ILE A 98 8.60 23.50 -27.74
N SER A 99 9.47 22.59 -27.32
CA SER A 99 10.70 22.28 -28.04
C SER A 99 10.65 20.90 -28.64
N LYS A 100 10.79 20.82 -29.98
CA LYS A 100 10.94 19.55 -30.70
C LYS A 100 12.17 18.75 -30.25
N LYS A 101 13.21 19.42 -29.73
CA LYS A 101 14.41 18.77 -29.17
C LYS A 101 14.09 17.87 -27.97
N TYR A 102 13.02 18.18 -27.23
CA TYR A 102 12.58 17.41 -26.07
C TYR A 102 11.24 16.74 -26.35
N ASP A 103 11.06 16.19 -27.55
CA ASP A 103 9.87 15.41 -27.90
C ASP A 103 8.55 16.21 -27.76
N GLY A 104 8.59 17.50 -28.11
CA GLY A 104 7.42 18.38 -28.01
C GLY A 104 7.04 18.75 -26.57
N LYS A 105 7.92 18.58 -25.59
CA LYS A 105 7.65 18.95 -24.19
C LYS A 105 7.80 20.44 -23.93
N ILE A 106 7.20 20.88 -22.82
CA ILE A 106 7.32 22.25 -22.31
C ILE A 106 8.70 22.44 -21.67
N VAL A 107 9.40 23.46 -22.13
CA VAL A 107 10.69 23.90 -21.61
C VAL A 107 10.53 25.28 -20.99
N LEU A 108 11.02 25.42 -19.77
CA LEU A 108 11.01 26.64 -18.96
C LEU A 108 12.43 27.00 -18.52
N PRO A 109 12.76 28.28 -18.34
CA PRO A 109 14.04 28.68 -17.76
C PRO A 109 14.14 28.20 -16.30
N PHE A 110 15.35 27.90 -15.83
CA PHE A 110 15.54 27.56 -14.42
C PHE A 110 15.54 28.83 -13.56
N VAL A 111 14.64 28.86 -12.58
CA VAL A 111 14.59 29.87 -11.51
C VAL A 111 14.20 29.16 -10.22
N GLN A 112 14.99 29.31 -9.16
CA GLN A 112 14.84 28.55 -7.92
C GLN A 112 13.44 28.66 -7.31
N ILE A 113 12.87 29.88 -7.25
CA ILE A 113 11.56 30.13 -6.65
C ILE A 113 10.46 29.35 -7.38
N TYR A 114 10.43 29.40 -8.72
CA TYR A 114 9.43 28.69 -9.51
C TYR A 114 9.65 27.19 -9.51
N LYS A 115 10.91 26.72 -9.45
CA LYS A 115 11.22 25.30 -9.25
C LYS A 115 10.56 24.77 -7.97
N THR A 116 10.75 25.44 -6.83
CA THR A 116 10.15 25.03 -5.56
C THR A 116 8.62 25.01 -5.63
N MET A 117 8.00 25.96 -6.37
CA MET A 117 6.56 25.95 -6.60
C MET A 117 6.11 24.75 -7.45
N LEU A 118 6.82 24.41 -8.52
CA LEU A 118 6.53 23.23 -9.35
C LEU A 118 6.62 21.93 -8.54
N GLU A 119 7.61 21.82 -7.66
CA GLU A 119 7.80 20.66 -6.77
C GLU A 119 6.66 20.52 -5.74
N ARG A 120 6.25 21.63 -5.12
CA ARG A 120 5.10 21.67 -4.18
C ARG A 120 3.80 21.23 -4.86
N VAL A 121 3.54 21.74 -6.06
CA VAL A 121 2.37 21.35 -6.87
C VAL A 121 2.46 19.88 -7.30
N GLY A 122 3.67 19.35 -7.42
CA GLY A 122 3.93 17.96 -7.83
C GLY A 122 3.92 17.78 -9.34
N ILE A 123 4.39 18.77 -10.10
CA ILE A 123 4.51 18.67 -11.56
C ILE A 123 5.82 17.93 -11.88
N PRO A 124 5.79 16.76 -12.53
CA PRO A 124 6.99 16.02 -12.89
C PRO A 124 7.84 16.79 -13.91
N HIS A 125 9.09 17.11 -13.53
CA HIS A 125 10.01 17.85 -14.39
C HIS A 125 11.46 17.36 -14.22
N ARG A 126 12.28 17.62 -15.24
CA ARG A 126 13.71 17.25 -15.26
C ARG A 126 14.56 18.45 -15.66
N PHE A 127 15.82 18.46 -15.24
CA PHE A 127 16.78 19.42 -15.77
C PHE A 127 17.16 19.08 -17.22
N SER A 128 17.41 20.12 -18.02
CA SER A 128 18.14 19.98 -19.28
C SER A 128 19.59 19.57 -19.01
N VAL A 129 20.27 19.04 -20.04
CA VAL A 129 21.70 18.68 -20.01
C VAL A 129 22.58 19.82 -19.47
N ASP A 130 22.27 21.07 -19.82
CA ASP A 130 23.03 22.25 -19.39
C ASP A 130 22.63 22.78 -18.00
N CYS A 131 21.67 22.14 -17.31
CA CYS A 131 21.07 22.56 -16.02
C CYS A 131 20.40 23.96 -16.00
N LYS A 132 20.38 24.68 -17.12
CA LYS A 132 19.80 26.04 -17.24
C LYS A 132 18.28 26.06 -17.47
N LYS A 133 17.67 24.92 -17.78
CA LYS A 133 16.26 24.81 -18.16
C LYS A 133 15.60 23.63 -17.47
N LEU A 134 14.30 23.76 -17.24
CA LEU A 134 13.41 22.72 -16.72
C LEU A 134 12.54 22.21 -17.87
N VAL A 135 12.49 20.89 -18.04
CA VAL A 135 11.67 20.20 -19.04
C VAL A 135 10.55 19.47 -18.30
N LEU A 136 9.30 19.85 -18.55
CA LEU A 136 8.14 19.18 -17.97
C LEU A 136 7.97 17.82 -18.64
N SER A 137 7.73 16.77 -17.85
CA SER A 137 7.63 15.41 -18.38
C SER A 137 6.26 15.09 -18.95
N ASP A 138 5.21 15.71 -18.39
CA ASP A 138 3.83 15.51 -18.76
C ASP A 138 3.48 16.17 -20.10
N ASP A 139 2.35 15.74 -20.65
CA ASP A 139 1.85 16.24 -21.92
C ASP A 139 1.49 17.74 -21.85
N PRO A 140 2.03 18.57 -22.76
CA PRO A 140 1.78 20.01 -22.79
C PRO A 140 0.32 20.38 -22.88
N PHE A 141 -0.49 19.58 -23.59
CA PHE A 141 -1.88 19.92 -23.87
C PHE A 141 -2.73 19.89 -22.60
N ALA A 142 -2.62 18.81 -21.82
CA ALA A 142 -3.29 18.72 -20.51
C ALA A 142 -2.78 19.77 -19.54
N PHE A 143 -1.48 20.07 -19.53
CA PHE A 143 -0.90 21.08 -18.65
C PHE A 143 -1.40 22.49 -18.95
N LEU A 144 -1.34 22.92 -20.21
CA LEU A 144 -1.75 24.26 -20.62
C LEU A 144 -3.26 24.47 -20.50
N ALA A 145 -4.06 23.42 -20.70
CA ALA A 145 -5.51 23.47 -20.50
C ALA A 145 -5.91 23.88 -19.07
N GLN A 146 -5.10 23.52 -18.07
CA GLN A 146 -5.35 23.88 -16.67
C GLN A 146 -4.98 25.34 -16.36
N LEU A 147 -3.98 25.91 -17.05
CA LEU A 147 -3.55 27.30 -16.83
C LEU A 147 -4.40 28.33 -17.58
N GLY A 148 -5.03 27.91 -18.68
CA GLY A 148 -5.85 28.76 -19.55
C GLY A 148 -5.06 29.86 -20.28
N PRO A 149 -5.72 30.64 -21.15
CA PRO A 149 -5.07 31.64 -21.99
C PRO A 149 -4.64 32.88 -21.20
N ASP A 150 -3.53 33.51 -21.58
CA ASP A 150 -2.97 34.69 -20.89
C ASP A 150 -3.90 35.91 -20.87
N THR A 151 -4.86 35.97 -21.80
CA THR A 151 -5.86 37.04 -21.90
C THR A 151 -6.80 37.16 -20.70
N LYS A 152 -7.00 36.07 -19.95
CA LYS A 152 -7.89 36.05 -18.79
C LYS A 152 -7.12 36.31 -17.50
N SER A 153 -7.67 37.22 -16.68
CA SER A 153 -7.15 37.47 -15.33
C SER A 153 -7.81 36.52 -14.31
N PRO A 154 -7.02 35.85 -13.46
CA PRO A 154 -7.55 34.94 -12.44
C PRO A 154 -8.30 35.70 -11.34
N LYS A 155 -9.56 35.31 -11.10
CA LYS A 155 -10.45 35.88 -10.07
C LYS A 155 -11.02 34.77 -9.19
N GLY A 156 -10.90 34.91 -7.88
CA GLY A 156 -11.42 33.94 -6.92
C GLY A 156 -10.92 34.21 -5.51
N LYS A 157 -11.66 33.71 -4.52
CA LYS A 157 -11.26 33.75 -3.11
C LYS A 157 -10.32 32.60 -2.76
N ASP A 158 -10.62 31.42 -3.30
CA ASP A 158 -9.84 30.21 -3.10
C ASP A 158 -8.95 29.90 -4.31
N THR A 159 -7.85 29.20 -4.09
CA THR A 159 -6.80 28.91 -5.08
C THR A 159 -7.33 28.13 -6.26
N LEU A 160 -8.14 27.10 -5.99
CA LEU A 160 -8.79 26.28 -7.01
C LEU A 160 -9.86 27.07 -7.77
N SER A 161 -10.70 27.84 -7.05
CA SER A 161 -11.73 28.69 -7.67
C SER A 161 -11.12 29.73 -8.63
N MET A 162 -9.98 30.27 -8.24
CA MET A 162 -9.23 31.25 -9.02
C MET A 162 -8.67 30.64 -10.30
N LEU A 163 -8.11 29.42 -10.23
CA LEU A 163 -7.61 28.73 -11.42
C LEU A 163 -8.75 28.28 -12.34
N ASN A 164 -9.85 27.77 -11.77
CA ASN A 164 -11.06 27.40 -12.49
C ASN A 164 -11.72 28.56 -13.26
N SER A 165 -11.52 29.81 -12.81
CA SER A 165 -12.03 30.98 -13.54
C SER A 165 -11.34 31.22 -14.89
N VAL A 166 -10.13 30.68 -15.06
CA VAL A 166 -9.29 30.92 -16.24
C VAL A 166 -9.08 29.66 -17.07
N SER A 167 -9.01 28.50 -16.41
CA SER A 167 -8.79 27.21 -17.04
C SER A 167 -9.85 26.90 -18.11
N ASP A 168 -9.45 26.12 -19.11
CA ASP A 168 -10.40 25.63 -20.11
C ASP A 168 -11.13 24.36 -19.66
N VAL A 169 -10.63 23.73 -18.60
CA VAL A 169 -11.12 22.48 -18.00
C VAL A 169 -11.48 22.72 -16.54
N ILE A 170 -12.40 21.92 -16.02
CA ILE A 170 -12.82 22.02 -14.62
C ILE A 170 -11.80 21.27 -13.76
N LEU A 171 -11.22 21.94 -12.78
CA LEU A 171 -10.25 21.38 -11.84
C LEU A 171 -10.93 21.08 -10.51
N GLN A 172 -10.59 19.93 -9.92
CA GLN A 172 -11.02 19.52 -8.60
C GLN A 172 -9.81 19.32 -7.67
N ASP A 173 -10.05 19.30 -6.36
CA ASP A 173 -9.00 19.03 -5.38
C ASP A 173 -8.61 17.55 -5.41
N LYS A 174 -7.44 17.26 -5.98
CA LYS A 174 -6.86 15.91 -6.03
C LYS A 174 -6.41 15.39 -4.66
N VAL A 175 -5.99 16.27 -3.75
CA VAL A 175 -5.38 15.85 -2.48
C VAL A 175 -6.46 15.56 -1.45
N GLY A 176 -7.48 16.42 -1.34
CA GLY A 176 -8.54 16.31 -0.36
C GLY A 176 -8.00 16.37 1.07
N PHE A 177 -7.85 15.21 1.71
CA PHE A 177 -7.39 15.07 3.09
C PHE A 177 -6.14 14.18 3.18
N SER A 178 -5.17 14.59 4.00
CA SER A 178 -3.94 13.80 4.23
C SER A 178 -4.01 13.07 5.57
N ILE A 179 -3.70 11.77 5.57
CA ILE A 179 -3.66 10.95 6.77
C ILE A 179 -2.19 10.75 7.17
N GLY A 180 -1.85 11.10 8.41
CA GLY A 180 -0.54 10.80 8.98
C GLY A 180 -0.45 9.33 9.38
N ALA A 181 0.66 8.67 9.04
CA ALA A 181 0.95 7.31 9.48
C ALA A 181 2.30 7.28 10.21
N ARG A 182 2.40 6.43 11.23
CA ARG A 182 3.67 6.08 11.89
C ARG A 182 3.88 4.58 11.75
N MET A 183 5.10 4.17 11.43
CA MET A 183 5.43 2.75 11.34
C MET A 183 5.22 2.11 12.72
N GLY A 184 4.30 1.15 12.77
CA GLY A 184 4.05 0.34 13.94
C GLY A 184 5.00 -0.85 14.01
N ARG A 185 4.59 -1.87 14.77
CA ARG A 185 5.29 -3.15 14.80
C ARG A 185 5.20 -3.81 13.41
N PRO A 186 6.34 -4.25 12.81
CA PRO A 186 6.32 -4.99 11.57
C PRO A 186 5.45 -6.25 11.66
N GLU A 187 4.92 -6.67 10.52
CA GLU A 187 4.22 -7.95 10.39
C GLU A 187 5.12 -9.10 10.84
N LYS A 188 4.55 -10.06 11.57
CA LYS A 188 5.28 -11.21 12.10
C LYS A 188 4.72 -12.50 11.50
N ALA A 189 5.54 -13.16 10.70
CA ALA A 189 5.27 -14.49 10.13
C ALA A 189 6.17 -15.60 10.75
N GLU A 190 6.94 -15.27 11.79
CA GLU A 190 7.76 -16.25 12.50
C GLU A 190 6.87 -17.24 13.26
N GLU A 191 7.18 -18.53 13.13
CA GLU A 191 6.47 -19.59 13.83
C GLU A 191 6.55 -19.44 15.35
N ARG A 192 5.54 -19.96 16.05
CA ARG A 192 5.50 -19.95 17.50
C ARG A 192 6.48 -20.99 18.03
N ARG A 193 7.72 -20.58 18.28
CA ARG A 193 8.72 -21.39 18.98
C ARG A 193 8.69 -21.11 20.47
N MET A 194 8.70 -22.18 21.27
CA MET A 194 9.15 -22.08 22.66
C MET A 194 10.65 -21.73 22.68
N LYS A 195 11.14 -21.21 23.81
CA LYS A 195 12.57 -21.03 24.06
C LYS A 195 12.96 -21.94 25.24
N PRO A 196 13.76 -23.01 25.04
CA PRO A 196 14.33 -23.48 23.77
C PRO A 196 13.28 -24.11 22.82
N PRO A 197 13.59 -24.30 21.53
CA PRO A 197 12.68 -24.96 20.58
C PRO A 197 12.33 -26.38 21.04
N VAL A 198 11.03 -26.68 21.15
CA VAL A 198 10.53 -28.00 21.56
C VAL A 198 9.91 -28.68 20.35
N GLN A 199 10.37 -29.90 20.04
CA GLN A 199 9.84 -30.71 18.93
C GLN A 199 8.85 -31.79 19.41
N SER A 200 9.00 -32.31 20.64
CA SER A 200 8.13 -33.32 21.23
C SER A 200 7.99 -33.10 22.74
N LEU A 201 6.80 -33.39 23.29
CA LEU A 201 6.49 -33.27 24.72
C LEU A 201 6.81 -34.59 25.44
N PHE A 202 8.11 -34.93 25.51
CA PHE A 202 8.58 -36.08 26.28
C PHE A 202 9.41 -35.63 27.49
N PRO A 203 9.07 -36.10 28.71
CA PRO A 203 9.79 -35.69 29.91
C PRO A 203 11.17 -36.37 29.97
N VAL A 204 12.22 -35.68 29.52
CA VAL A 204 13.61 -36.14 29.65
C VAL A 204 14.30 -35.68 30.94
N GLY A 205 13.58 -34.97 31.80
CA GLY A 205 14.12 -34.42 33.06
C GLY A 205 15.31 -33.48 32.83
N ARG A 206 16.32 -33.58 33.71
CA ARG A 206 17.61 -32.87 33.57
C ARG A 206 18.72 -33.79 33.06
N SER A 207 18.36 -34.92 32.46
CA SER A 207 19.27 -36.05 32.26
C SER A 207 20.47 -35.75 31.38
N ARG A 208 20.46 -34.69 30.54
CA ARG A 208 21.65 -33.99 29.98
C ARG A 208 21.29 -32.61 29.37
N GLY A 209 21.62 -31.52 30.07
CA GLY A 209 21.68 -30.16 29.50
C GLY A 209 20.36 -29.38 29.39
N SER A 210 20.47 -28.09 29.03
CA SER A 210 19.34 -27.15 28.90
C SER A 210 18.45 -27.42 27.68
N GLU A 211 19.00 -28.09 26.66
CA GLU A 211 18.34 -28.33 25.37
C GLU A 211 17.44 -29.56 25.35
N ARG A 212 17.50 -30.42 26.39
CA ARG A 212 16.59 -31.57 26.57
C ARG A 212 16.49 -32.47 25.32
N ARG A 213 17.65 -32.78 24.74
CA ARG A 213 17.81 -33.58 23.52
C ARG A 213 17.48 -35.06 23.75
N ILE A 214 16.44 -35.56 23.08
CA ILE A 214 15.95 -36.95 23.24
C ILE A 214 16.96 -37.95 22.66
N ASP A 215 17.62 -37.61 21.55
CA ASP A 215 18.63 -38.43 20.88
C ASP A 215 19.84 -38.70 21.78
N GLU A 216 20.35 -37.67 22.45
CA GLU A 216 21.45 -37.82 23.41
C GLU A 216 21.06 -38.65 24.62
N VAL A 217 19.82 -38.50 25.10
CA VAL A 217 19.29 -39.28 26.20
C VAL A 217 19.17 -40.75 25.80
N ALA A 218 18.59 -41.06 24.63
CA ALA A 218 18.39 -42.42 24.14
C ALA A 218 19.71 -43.20 23.95
N ASN A 219 20.74 -42.57 23.36
CA ASN A 219 22.04 -43.22 23.13
C ASN A 219 22.76 -43.62 24.43
N ASN A 220 22.46 -42.96 25.54
CA ASN A 220 23.11 -43.22 26.83
C ASN A 220 22.32 -44.20 27.71
N VAL A 221 21.11 -44.60 27.30
CA VAL A 221 20.35 -45.63 28.02
C VAL A 221 20.94 -46.99 27.66
N ARG A 222 21.66 -47.63 28.60
CA ARG A 222 21.97 -49.05 28.47
C ARG A 222 20.66 -49.83 28.59
N TYR A 223 20.29 -50.52 27.52
CA TYR A 223 19.10 -51.36 27.47
C TYR A 223 19.29 -52.52 28.46
N ILE A 224 18.54 -52.56 29.55
CA ILE A 224 18.33 -53.81 30.27
C ILE A 224 17.31 -54.57 29.43
N SER A 225 17.81 -55.50 28.62
CA SER A 225 17.00 -56.57 28.05
C SER A 225 16.38 -57.31 29.24
N THR A 226 15.08 -57.11 29.49
CA THR A 226 14.33 -57.90 30.47
C THR A 226 14.14 -59.36 30.01
N LEU A 227 14.81 -59.80 28.95
CA LEU A 227 14.87 -61.20 28.51
C LEU A 227 15.99 -61.99 29.21
N ASP A 228 17.01 -61.34 29.79
CA ASP A 228 18.12 -62.03 30.47
C ASP A 228 17.81 -62.39 31.94
N SER A 229 16.55 -62.25 32.39
CA SER A 229 16.14 -62.46 33.78
C SER A 229 15.55 -63.85 34.07
N PHE A 230 15.66 -64.82 33.15
CA PHE A 230 15.12 -66.18 33.34
C PHE A 230 16.13 -67.21 33.89
N ASP A 231 17.41 -66.85 34.06
CA ASP A 231 18.38 -67.74 34.73
C ASP A 231 18.60 -67.30 36.18
N GLU A 232 18.01 -68.05 37.12
CA GLU A 232 17.97 -67.78 38.57
C GLU A 232 19.32 -67.86 39.31
N ASN A 233 20.48 -67.88 38.65
CA ASN A 233 21.75 -68.07 39.36
C ASN A 233 22.90 -67.23 38.81
N THR A 234 22.87 -65.91 39.04
CA THR A 234 24.09 -65.14 39.29
C THR A 234 23.77 -63.92 40.14
N ASP A 235 24.59 -63.68 41.18
CA ASP A 235 24.67 -62.43 41.96
C ASP A 235 24.99 -61.25 41.03
N THR A 236 23.97 -60.74 40.34
CA THR A 236 24.08 -59.56 39.49
C THR A 236 23.71 -58.36 40.35
N LYS A 237 24.75 -57.66 40.83
CA LYS A 237 24.65 -56.28 41.31
C LYS A 237 23.72 -55.52 40.38
N TYR A 238 22.59 -55.03 40.90
CA TYR A 238 21.66 -54.17 40.18
C TYR A 238 22.45 -53.14 39.37
N LEU A 239 22.49 -53.35 38.06
CA LEU A 239 23.21 -52.47 37.16
C LEU A 239 22.47 -51.14 37.22
N ASP A 240 23.17 -50.12 37.73
CA ASP A 240 22.68 -48.76 37.92
C ASP A 240 21.83 -48.37 36.71
N THR A 241 20.51 -48.24 36.89
CA THR A 241 19.54 -48.02 35.81
C THR A 241 19.88 -46.71 35.11
N SER A 242 20.64 -46.79 34.02
CA SER A 242 20.94 -45.65 33.18
C SER A 242 19.72 -45.39 32.30
N GLY A 243 18.71 -44.71 32.85
CA GLY A 243 17.44 -44.43 32.17
C GLY A 243 16.82 -43.12 32.65
N VAL A 244 15.88 -42.58 31.89
CA VAL A 244 15.10 -41.41 32.33
C VAL A 244 14.14 -41.86 33.43
N LYS A 245 14.33 -41.32 34.64
CA LYS A 245 13.37 -41.50 35.73
C LYS A 245 12.18 -40.57 35.48
N VAL A 246 11.05 -41.16 35.09
CA VAL A 246 9.78 -40.44 34.98
C VAL A 246 8.96 -40.78 36.21
N GLU A 247 8.55 -39.75 36.95
CA GLU A 247 7.57 -39.93 38.01
C GLU A 247 6.20 -40.15 37.35
N LEU A 248 5.67 -41.35 37.48
CA LEU A 248 4.28 -41.62 37.15
C LEU A 248 3.38 -41.04 38.24
N VAL A 249 2.15 -40.69 37.88
CA VAL A 249 1.16 -40.10 38.79
C VAL A 249 1.00 -40.99 40.02
N ALA A 250 1.58 -40.57 41.14
CA ALA A 250 1.38 -41.15 42.45
C ALA A 250 0.42 -40.23 43.21
N ARG A 251 -0.80 -40.69 43.40
CA ARG A 251 -1.79 -40.06 44.27
C ARG A 251 -1.54 -40.54 45.69
N LYS A 252 -1.48 -39.63 46.65
CA LYS A 252 -1.44 -39.97 48.07
C LYS A 252 -2.87 -39.86 48.59
N CYS A 253 -3.42 -40.92 49.17
CA CYS A 253 -4.70 -40.84 49.86
C CYS A 253 -4.56 -39.90 51.08
N PRO A 254 -5.48 -38.93 51.27
CA PRO A 254 -5.40 -38.03 52.42
C PRO A 254 -5.64 -38.74 53.76
N ASP A 255 -6.35 -39.86 53.78
CA ASP A 255 -6.76 -40.54 55.02
C ASP A 255 -5.76 -41.63 55.47
N CYS A 256 -5.31 -42.50 54.55
CA CYS A 256 -4.41 -43.62 54.87
C CYS A 256 -2.97 -43.44 54.39
N GLU A 257 -2.67 -42.31 53.74
CA GLU A 257 -1.35 -41.97 53.20
C GLU A 257 -0.78 -42.92 52.13
N ILE A 258 -1.54 -43.92 51.70
CA ILE A 258 -1.11 -44.88 50.68
C ILE A 258 -0.94 -44.17 49.33
N LYS A 259 0.19 -44.45 48.68
CA LYS A 259 0.47 -44.00 47.31
C LYS A 259 -0.17 -44.99 46.34
N THR A 260 -1.13 -44.53 45.55
CA THR A 260 -1.79 -45.31 44.49
C THR A 260 -1.72 -44.52 43.17
N PHE A 261 -1.77 -45.21 42.03
CA PHE A 261 -2.00 -44.55 40.73
C PHE A 261 -3.51 -44.40 40.43
N GLU A 262 -4.34 -45.16 41.15
CA GLU A 262 -5.79 -45.18 41.00
C GLU A 262 -6.46 -43.91 41.53
N SER A 263 -7.63 -43.57 41.01
CA SER A 263 -8.43 -42.42 41.49
C SER A 263 -9.07 -42.66 42.85
N LYS A 264 -9.20 -43.92 43.24
CA LYS A 264 -9.83 -44.36 44.47
C LYS A 264 -8.83 -45.12 45.32
N CYS A 265 -8.92 -44.94 46.63
CA CYS A 265 -8.06 -45.68 47.53
C CYS A 265 -8.71 -47.05 47.77
N HIS A 266 -7.99 -48.15 47.55
CA HIS A 266 -8.50 -49.48 47.86
C HIS A 266 -8.91 -49.65 49.34
N GLN A 267 -8.37 -48.83 50.24
CA GLN A 267 -8.70 -48.88 51.67
C GLN A 267 -9.77 -47.86 52.10
N CYS A 268 -9.80 -46.66 51.51
CA CYS A 268 -10.69 -45.58 51.95
C CYS A 268 -11.90 -45.33 51.04
N GLY A 269 -11.90 -45.88 49.81
CA GLY A 269 -12.95 -45.69 48.80
C GLY A 269 -12.75 -44.44 47.96
#